data_AF-A0A2B7VF29-F1
#
_entry.id   AF-A0A2B7VF29-F1
#
_cell.length_a   1.000
_cell.length_b   1.000
_cell.length_c   1.000
_cell.angle_alpha   90.00
_cell.angle_beta   90.00
_cell.angle_gamma   90.00
#
_symmetry.space_group_name_H-M   'P 1'
#
loop_
_entity.id
_entity.type
_entity.pdbx_description
1 polymer ?
#
loop_
_entity_poly.entity_id
_entity_poly.type
_entity_poly.pdbx_seq_one_letter_code
_entity_poly.pdbx_strand_id
1 'polypeptide(L)' 'LQQNRNHYLRYYLVEAANSVRKHVLEYQEYYAKKYNEVPKHQHKRALVLIARKFVRLVDALLRNHQLFTPERCVKV' A
#
# COMPACT_ATOMS: atom_id res chain seq x y z
N LEU A 1 -0.86 -29.97 5.39
CA LEU A 1 -0.17 -28.81 4.81
C LEU A 1 0.18 -27.85 5.94
N GLN A 2 1.46 -27.75 6.34
CA GLN A 2 1.86 -26.72 7.30
C GLN A 2 1.66 -25.36 6.62
N GLN A 3 0.75 -24.53 7.13
CA GLN A 3 0.70 -23.14 6.74
C GLN A 3 1.95 -22.48 7.30
N ASN A 4 3.04 -22.43 6.53
CA ASN A 4 4.22 -21.65 6.86
C ASN A 4 3.84 -20.16 6.78
N ARG A 5 3.21 -19.66 7.83
CA ARG A 5 2.80 -18.27 7.94
C ARG A 5 4.05 -17.45 8.18
N ASN A 6 4.42 -16.62 7.22
CA ASN A 6 5.47 -15.63 7.41
C ASN A 6 4.98 -14.59 8.43
N HIS A 7 5.48 -14.68 9.67
CA HIS A 7 5.13 -13.79 10.78
C HIS A 7 5.44 -12.32 10.49
N TYR A 8 6.38 -12.05 9.57
CA TYR A 8 6.84 -10.71 9.23
C TYR A 8 6.20 -10.15 7.95
N LEU A 9 5.33 -10.90 7.27
CA LEU A 9 4.74 -10.46 6.00
C LEU A 9 4.01 -9.12 6.14
N ARG A 10 3.26 -8.94 7.22
CA ARG A 10 2.57 -7.67 7.50
C ARG A 10 3.54 -6.50 7.65
N TYR A 11 4.68 -6.74 8.31
CA TYR A 11 5.70 -5.72 8.50
C TYR A 11 6.29 -5.30 7.15
N TYR A 12 6.70 -6.27 6.33
CA TYR A 12 7.28 -5.99 5.01
C TYR A 12 6.30 -5.26 4.08
N LEU A 13 5.01 -5.61 4.09
CA LEU A 13 4.02 -4.91 3.25
C LEU A 13 3.80 -3.45 3.68
N VAL A 14 3.87 -3.17 4.99
CA VAL A 14 3.77 -1.79 5.49
C VAL A 14 5.02 -0.99 5.16
N GLU A 15 6.21 -1.60 5.29
CA GLU A 15 7.48 -0.99 4.94
C GLU A 15 7.57 -0.68 3.44
N ALA A 16 7.19 -1.64 2.59
CA ALA A 16 7.10 -1.46 1.14
C ALA A 16 6.14 -0.31 0.79
N ALA A 17 4.96 -0.25 1.40
CA ALA A 17 4.01 0.83 1.16
C ALA A 17 4.56 2.20 1.59
N ASN A 18 5.34 2.26 2.68
CA ASN A 18 6.03 3.48 3.11
C ASN A 18 7.13 3.92 2.12
N SER A 19 7.73 2.99 1.37
CA SER A 19 8.61 3.32 0.25
C SER A 19 7.81 3.83 -0.96
N VAL A 20 6.74 3.11 -1.36
CA VAL A 20 5.89 3.45 -2.52
C VAL A 20 5.32 4.87 -2.42
N ARG A 21 4.89 5.31 -1.23
CA ARG A 21 4.38 6.70 -1.06
C ARG A 21 5.41 7.79 -1.37
N LYS A 22 6.71 7.48 -1.44
CA LYS A 22 7.77 8.44 -1.78
C LYS A 22 8.03 8.52 -3.28
N HIS A 23 7.64 7.48 -4.02
CA HIS A 23 7.93 7.35 -5.46
C HIS A 23 6.69 7.49 -6.34
N VAL A 24 5.50 7.21 -5.80
CA VAL A 24 4.24 7.27 -6.54
C VAL A 24 3.37 8.38 -5.97
N LEU A 25 3.13 9.41 -6.79
CA LEU A 25 2.38 10.61 -6.39
C LEU A 25 0.97 10.28 -5.87
N GLU A 26 0.26 9.36 -6.53
CA GLU A 26 -1.09 8.93 -6.12
C GLU A 26 -1.14 8.38 -4.67
N TYR A 27 -0.08 7.68 -4.25
CA TYR A 27 0.03 7.16 -2.89
C TYR A 27 0.44 8.25 -1.89
N GLN A 28 1.23 9.23 -2.33
CA GLN A 28 1.60 10.40 -1.53
C GLN A 28 0.37 11.26 -1.20
N GLU A 29 -0.43 11.59 -2.21
CA GLU A 29 -1.66 12.39 -2.06
C GLU A 29 -2.67 11.66 -1.17
N TYR A 30 -2.85 10.36 -1.40
CA TYR A 30 -3.71 9.54 -0.56
C TYR A 30 -3.22 9.52 0.89
N TYR A 31 -1.92 9.38 1.13
CA TYR A 31 -1.33 9.45 2.47
C TYR A 31 -1.62 10.80 3.14
N ALA A 32 -1.37 11.92 2.46
CA ALA A 32 -1.57 13.25 3.00
C ALA A 32 -3.05 13.49 3.36
N LYS A 33 -3.97 13.09 2.47
CA LYS A 33 -5.40 13.14 2.75
C LYS A 33 -5.76 12.35 4.01
N LYS A 34 -5.31 11.08 4.12
CA LYS A 34 -5.62 10.21 5.27
C LYS A 34 -4.96 10.65 6.57
N TYR A 35 -3.83 11.34 6.50
CA TYR A 35 -3.15 11.92 7.63
C TYR A 35 -3.95 13.07 8.23
N ASN A 36 -4.44 14.00 7.39
CA ASN A 36 -5.18 15.18 7.82
C ASN A 36 -6.63 14.87 8.28
N GLU A 37 -7.17 13.69 7.96
CA GLU A 37 -8.53 13.28 8.35
C GLU A 37 -8.71 13.08 9.86
N VAL A 38 -7.65 12.76 10.62
CA VAL A 38 -7.79 12.35 12.03
C VAL A 38 -6.72 13.03 12.89
N PRO A 39 -7.08 13.65 14.02
CA PRO A 39 -6.12 14.36 14.87
C PRO A 39 -5.23 13.43 15.72
N LYS A 40 -5.69 12.20 16.03
CA LYS A 40 -4.97 11.25 16.90
C LYS A 40 -4.43 10.06 16.11
N HIS A 41 -3.17 9.69 16.36
CA HIS A 41 -2.47 8.58 15.68
C HIS A 41 -2.49 8.66 14.15
N GLN A 42 -2.54 9.87 13.59
CA GLN A 42 -2.60 10.16 12.15
C GLN A 42 -1.59 9.37 11.33
N HIS A 43 -0.32 9.35 11.75
CA HIS A 43 0.75 8.66 11.01
C HIS A 43 0.53 7.16 10.90
N LYS A 44 0.26 6.48 12.03
CA LYS A 44 0.02 5.03 12.05
C LYS A 44 -1.23 4.66 11.26
N ARG A 45 -2.32 5.44 11.40
CA ARG A 45 -3.56 5.22 10.64
C ARG A 45 -3.33 5.38 9.14
N ALA A 46 -2.71 6.48 8.71
CA ALA A 46 -2.42 6.74 7.32
C ALA A 46 -1.55 5.63 6.71
N LEU A 47 -0.47 5.21 7.39
CA LEU A 47 0.39 4.11 6.92
C LEU A 47 -0.37 2.79 6.72
N VAL A 48 -1.24 2.41 7.65
CA VAL A 48 -2.01 1.17 7.52
C VAL A 48 -3.00 1.26 6.35
N LEU A 49 -3.62 2.42 6.14
CA LEU A 49 -4.54 2.64 5.03
C LEU A 49 -3.82 2.62 3.68
N ILE A 50 -2.62 3.17 3.58
CA ILE A 50 -1.83 3.07 2.34
C ILE A 50 -1.39 1.63 2.08
N ALA A 51 -0.98 0.90 3.13
CA ALA A 51 -0.59 -0.49 3.01
C ALA A 51 -1.77 -1.34 2.51
N ARG A 52 -2.98 -1.08 3.01
CA ARG A 52 -4.19 -1.74 2.49
C ARG A 52 -4.46 -1.42 1.02
N LYS A 53 -4.29 -0.17 0.59
CA LYS A 53 -4.42 0.23 -0.82
C LYS A 53 -3.36 -0.46 -1.69
N PHE A 54 -2.12 -0.53 -1.20
CA PHE A 54 -0.99 -1.18 -1.88
C PHE A 54 -1.19 -2.69 -2.02
N VAL A 55 -1.61 -3.38 -0.97
CA VAL A 55 -1.85 -4.83 -1.00
C VAL A 55 -2.91 -5.20 -2.04
N ARG A 56 -3.96 -4.38 -2.20
CA ARG A 56 -4.98 -4.60 -3.25
C ARG A 56 -4.40 -4.50 -4.65
N LEU A 57 -3.50 -3.55 -4.89
CA LEU A 57 -2.79 -3.42 -6.16
C LEU A 57 -1.94 -4.67 -6.42
N VAL A 58 -1.14 -5.09 -5.44
CA VAL A 58 -0.30 -6.29 -5.56
C VAL A 58 -1.15 -7.54 -5.82
N ASP A 59 -2.24 -7.73 -5.09
CA ASP A 59 -3.17 -8.85 -5.28
C ASP A 59 -3.77 -8.85 -6.70
N ALA A 60 -4.21 -7.69 -7.20
CA ALA A 60 -4.74 -7.56 -8.56
C ALA A 60 -3.69 -7.88 -9.62
N LEU A 61 -2.46 -7.36 -9.47
CA LEU A 61 -1.35 -7.63 -10.39
C LEU A 61 -0.97 -9.12 -10.41
N LEU A 62 -0.89 -9.75 -9.24
CA LEU A 62 -0.59 -11.17 -9.13
C LEU A 62 -1.67 -12.04 -9.75
N ARG A 63 -2.96 -11.74 -9.49
CA ARG A 63 -4.09 -12.46 -10.09
C ARG A 63 -4.11 -12.36 -11.61
N ASN A 64 -3.71 -11.21 -12.15
CA ASN A 64 -3.66 -10.97 -13.59
C ASN A 64 -2.33 -11.39 -14.23
N HIS A 65 -1.36 -11.88 -13.45
CA HIS A 65 0.00 -12.17 -13.89
C HIS A 65 0.68 -10.98 -14.60
N GLN A 66 0.41 -9.77 -14.12
CA GLN A 66 0.87 -8.52 -14.72
C GLN A 66 2.00 -7.87 -13.92
N LEU A 67 2.96 -7.29 -14.64
CA LEU A 67 3.97 -6.42 -14.04
C LEU A 67 3.40 -5.03 -13.78
N PHE A 68 3.82 -4.41 -12.68
CA PHE A 68 3.45 -3.04 -12.36
C PHE A 68 3.92 -2.10 -13.48
N THR A 69 2.99 -1.41 -14.11
CA THR A 69 3.27 -0.36 -15.10
C THR A 69 2.62 0.94 -14.61
N PRO A 70 3.39 2.00 -14.28
CA PRO A 70 2.83 3.21 -13.69
C PRO A 70 1.82 3.91 -14.63
N GLU A 71 2.00 3.80 -15.95
CA GLU A 71 1.12 4.38 -16.96
C GLU A 71 -0.29 3.77 -17.01
N ARG A 72 -0.43 2.49 -16.62
CA ARG A 72 -1.74 1.80 -16.54
C ARG A 72 -2.48 2.05 -15.23
N CYS A 73 -1.78 2.53 -14.20
CA CYS A 73 -2.38 2.82 -12.89
C CYS A 73 -3.16 4.16 -12.91
N VAL A 74 -2.99 4.98 -13.95
CA VAL A 74 -3.77 6.21 -14.15
C VAL A 74 -4.95 5.91 -15.05
N LYS A 75 -6.13 5.78 -14.42
CA LYS A 75 -7.51 6.03 -14.90
C LYS A 75 -8.46 4.97 -14.35
N VAL A 76 -8.97 5.22 -13.14
CA VAL A 76 -10.40 5.07 -12.80
C VAL A 76 -10.80 6.27 -11.95
#